data_AF-A0A3M8AFF3-F1
#
_entry.id   AF-A0A3M8AFF3-F1
#
_cell.length_a   1.000
_cell.length_b   1.000
_cell.length_c   1.000
_cell.angle_alpha   90.00
_cell.angle_beta   90.00
_cell.angle_gamma   90.00
#
_symmetry.space_group_name_H-M   'P 1'
#
loop_
_entity.id
_entity.type
_entity.pdbx_description
1 polymer ?
#
loop_
_entity_poly.entity_id
_entity_poly.type
_entity_poly.pdbx_seq_one_letter_code
_entity_poly.pdbx_strand_id
1 'polypeptide(L)'
;MTEAVEPEQAGERSDVGEQATAAGPAASARPAFFPLRVALAVLFGLFYAYDVWEAVGNLVGLSQYAAALDTSITAVGWVLLIAAVVLPIGLFAAAFVLGRRRSLLLQAGFYLAGLAVSALLYLDIVLLLGPGALFA
;
A
#
# COMPACT_ATOMS: atom_id res chain seq x y z
N MET A 1 -61.33 62.88 22.68
CA MET A 1 -61.81 61.84 21.74
C MET A 1 -61.65 62.48 20.37
N THR A 2 -60.60 62.23 19.59
CA THR A 2 -60.10 60.92 19.14
C THR A 2 -58.68 61.07 18.56
N GLU A 3 -57.80 60.15 18.96
CA GLU A 3 -56.55 59.62 18.35
C GLU A 3 -55.45 60.54 17.76
N ALA A 4 -54.31 60.51 18.45
CA ALA A 4 -52.98 60.35 17.85
C ALA A 4 -52.66 58.84 17.70
N VAL A 5 -51.61 58.49 16.92
CA VAL A 5 -51.01 57.14 16.60
C VAL A 5 -51.25 56.80 15.11
N GLU A 6 -50.33 56.41 14.21
CA GLU A 6 -48.89 56.07 14.18
C GLU A 6 -48.41 56.11 12.69
N PRO A 7 -47.10 55.99 12.39
CA PRO A 7 -46.51 56.16 11.06
C PRO A 7 -46.69 54.94 10.15
N GLU A 8 -46.84 55.22 8.85
CA GLU A 8 -46.89 54.21 7.78
C GLU A 8 -45.51 53.56 7.58
N GLN A 9 -45.22 52.52 8.34
CA GLN A 9 -44.13 51.59 8.04
C GLN A 9 -44.63 50.15 7.99
N ALA A 10 -44.10 49.43 7.00
CA ALA A 10 -43.98 47.99 6.93
C ALA A 10 -45.24 47.19 6.56
N GLY A 11 -45.52 47.15 5.26
CA GLY A 11 -46.28 46.08 4.61
C GLY A 11 -45.46 45.42 3.50
N GLU A 12 -44.92 44.24 3.83
CA GLU A 12 -44.69 43.06 2.97
C GLU A 12 -44.04 43.25 1.58
N ARG A 13 -42.79 42.82 1.38
CA ARG A 13 -42.41 41.43 1.08
C ARG A 13 -43.29 40.74 0.02
N SER A 14 -42.85 40.82 -1.24
CA SER A 14 -42.92 39.82 -2.32
C SER A 14 -42.25 40.51 -3.52
N ASP A 15 -41.31 39.95 -4.27
CA ASP A 15 -41.29 38.61 -4.81
C ASP A 15 -39.87 38.32 -5.36
N VAL A 16 -39.30 37.23 -4.86
CA VAL A 16 -38.54 36.22 -5.62
C VAL A 16 -37.79 36.72 -6.87
N GLY A 17 -36.57 37.20 -6.67
CA GLY A 17 -35.53 37.29 -7.70
C GLY A 17 -34.24 36.56 -7.31
N GLU A 18 -34.28 35.72 -6.27
CA GLU A 18 -33.10 35.14 -5.63
C GLU A 18 -32.78 33.72 -6.11
N GLN A 19 -32.97 33.40 -7.39
CA GLN A 19 -32.54 32.10 -7.92
C GLN A 19 -32.10 32.19 -9.38
N ALA A 20 -30.97 32.85 -9.64
CA ALA A 20 -30.26 32.69 -10.90
C ALA A 20 -28.74 32.75 -10.70
N THR A 21 -28.13 31.55 -10.67
CA THR A 21 -26.84 31.25 -11.32
C THR A 21 -25.62 31.98 -10.73
N ALA A 22 -24.75 31.37 -9.93
CA ALA A 22 -24.00 30.18 -10.30
C ALA A 22 -23.51 29.46 -9.04
N ALA A 23 -23.88 28.19 -8.90
CA ALA A 23 -23.09 27.26 -8.11
C ALA A 23 -21.72 27.16 -8.79
N GLY A 24 -20.72 27.88 -8.26
CA GLY A 24 -19.33 27.72 -8.67
C GLY A 24 -18.93 26.25 -8.51
N PRO A 25 -18.06 25.71 -9.38
CA PRO A 25 -17.66 24.30 -9.29
C PRO A 25 -17.09 24.07 -7.90
N ALA A 26 -17.81 23.31 -7.08
CA ALA A 26 -17.31 22.79 -5.82
C ALA A 26 -16.16 21.88 -6.19
N ALA A 27 -14.95 22.44 -6.30
CA ALA A 27 -13.73 21.71 -6.53
C ALA A 27 -13.68 20.68 -5.41
N SER A 28 -13.91 19.41 -5.77
CA SER A 28 -13.93 18.30 -4.84
C SER A 28 -12.59 18.30 -4.11
N ALA A 29 -12.57 18.78 -2.87
CA ALA A 29 -11.39 18.77 -2.03
C ALA A 29 -11.06 17.30 -1.77
N ARG A 30 -10.21 16.72 -2.63
CA ARG A 30 -9.72 15.37 -2.41
C ARG A 30 -9.06 15.38 -1.03
N PRO A 31 -9.43 14.47 -0.11
CA PRO A 31 -8.86 14.47 1.22
C PRO A 31 -7.34 14.32 1.09
N ALA A 32 -6.60 15.29 1.63
CA ALA A 32 -5.13 15.42 1.47
C ALA A 32 -4.35 14.16 1.92
N PHE A 33 -5.01 13.22 2.60
CA PHE A 33 -4.44 11.97 3.08
C PHE A 33 -4.46 10.82 2.06
N PHE A 34 -5.30 10.88 1.02
CA PHE A 34 -5.32 9.85 -0.02
C PHE A 34 -4.00 9.77 -0.81
N PRO A 35 -3.42 10.88 -1.33
CA PRO A 35 -2.16 10.79 -2.06
C PRO A 35 -1.00 10.29 -1.19
N LEU A 36 -0.97 10.65 0.10
CA LEU A 36 0.07 10.20 1.02
C LEU A 36 0.01 8.68 1.28
N ARG A 37 -1.18 8.11 1.41
CA ARG A 37 -1.36 6.66 1.55
C ARG A 37 -0.91 5.90 0.31
N VAL A 38 -1.22 6.44 -0.87
CA VAL A 38 -0.75 5.90 -2.15
C VAL A 38 0.78 6.00 -2.23
N ALA A 39 1.35 7.14 -1.87
CA ALA A 39 2.80 7.33 -1.86
C ALA A 39 3.51 6.33 -0.94
N LEU A 40 2.99 6.08 0.27
CA LEU A 40 3.53 5.03 1.15
C LEU A 40 3.41 3.64 0.54
N ALA A 41 2.26 3.30 -0.04
CA ALA A 41 2.06 1.99 -0.67
C ALA A 41 3.02 1.79 -1.86
N VAL A 42 3.25 2.83 -2.66
CA VAL A 42 4.20 2.80 -3.79
C VAL A 42 5.63 2.70 -3.27
N LEU A 43 6.01 3.52 -2.29
CA LEU A 43 7.35 3.52 -1.73
C LEU A 43 7.69 2.16 -1.12
N PHE A 44 6.86 1.64 -0.21
CA PHE A 44 7.07 0.34 0.40
C PHE A 44 6.91 -0.80 -0.61
N GLY A 45 5.93 -0.70 -1.51
CA GLY A 45 5.72 -1.68 -2.58
C GLY A 45 6.94 -1.82 -3.49
N LEU A 46 7.72 -0.74 -3.69
CA LEU A 46 8.95 -0.80 -4.45
C LEU A 46 10.03 -1.66 -3.75
N PHE A 47 10.12 -1.61 -2.42
CA PHE A 47 11.02 -2.50 -1.66
C PHE A 47 10.59 -3.98 -1.80
N TYR A 48 9.29 -4.28 -1.67
CA TYR A 48 8.80 -5.64 -1.89
C TYR A 48 9.01 -6.11 -3.34
N ALA A 49 8.83 -5.22 -4.32
CA ALA A 49 9.11 -5.54 -5.72
C ALA A 49 10.60 -5.81 -5.95
N TYR A 50 11.47 -5.10 -5.23
CA TYR A 50 12.90 -5.37 -5.24
C TYR A 50 13.22 -6.74 -4.63
N ASP A 51 12.62 -7.11 -3.49
CA ASP A 51 12.78 -8.46 -2.90
C ASP A 51 12.36 -9.56 -3.90
N VAL A 52 11.24 -9.36 -4.61
CA VAL A 52 10.77 -10.30 -5.65
C VAL A 52 11.77 -10.38 -6.80
N TRP A 53 12.26 -9.23 -7.28
CA TRP A 53 13.24 -9.17 -8.36
C TRP A 53 14.52 -9.91 -7.98
N GLU A 54 15.03 -9.68 -6.78
CA GLU A 54 16.18 -10.39 -6.23
C GLU A 54 15.92 -11.90 -6.16
N ALA A 55 14.79 -12.31 -5.57
CA ALA A 55 14.46 -13.71 -5.40
C ALA A 55 14.31 -14.45 -6.74
N VAL A 56 13.73 -13.79 -7.76
CA VAL A 56 13.67 -14.34 -9.13
C VAL A 56 15.07 -14.47 -9.73
N GLY A 57 15.92 -13.46 -9.53
CA GLY A 57 17.33 -13.51 -9.92
C GLY A 57 18.06 -14.70 -9.28
N ASN A 58 17.84 -14.94 -8.00
CA ASN A 58 18.41 -16.07 -7.27
C ASN A 58 17.86 -17.42 -7.77
N LEU A 59 16.54 -17.53 -7.97
CA LEU A 59 15.90 -18.74 -8.52
C LEU A 59 16.53 -19.12 -9.87
N VAL A 60 16.63 -18.17 -10.80
CA VAL A 60 17.21 -18.39 -12.12
C VAL A 60 18.70 -18.68 -12.01
N GLY A 61 19.44 -17.86 -11.27
CA GLY A 61 20.89 -17.98 -11.13
C GLY A 61 21.32 -19.31 -10.50
N LEU A 62 20.68 -19.73 -9.42
CA LEU A 62 20.96 -21.01 -8.76
C LEU A 62 20.59 -22.21 -9.64
N SER A 63 19.52 -22.10 -10.43
CA SER A 63 19.14 -23.14 -11.38
C SER A 63 20.20 -23.33 -12.47
N GLN A 64 20.72 -22.22 -13.03
CA GLN A 64 21.80 -22.26 -14.02
C GLN A 64 23.11 -22.77 -13.41
N TYR A 65 23.41 -22.36 -12.18
CA TYR A 65 24.60 -22.80 -11.45
C TYR A 65 24.58 -24.30 -11.16
N ALA A 66 23.44 -24.86 -10.73
CA ALA A 66 23.28 -26.29 -10.54
C ALA A 66 23.54 -27.07 -11.84
N ALA A 67 22.94 -26.61 -12.95
CA ALA A 67 23.14 -27.23 -14.26
C ALA A 67 24.61 -27.17 -14.72
N ALA A 68 25.32 -26.08 -14.46
CA ALA A 68 26.73 -25.93 -14.83
C ALA A 68 27.67 -26.85 -14.04
N LEU A 69 27.23 -27.34 -12.87
CA LEU A 69 27.99 -28.23 -11.98
C LEU A 69 27.55 -29.70 -12.09
N ASP A 70 26.67 -30.04 -13.04
CA ASP A 70 26.04 -31.36 -13.16
C ASP A 70 25.39 -31.84 -11.84
N THR A 71 24.86 -30.91 -11.05
CA THR A 71 24.12 -31.17 -9.79
C THR A 71 22.67 -30.71 -9.93
N SER A 72 21.85 -31.02 -8.93
CA SER A 72 20.44 -30.65 -8.90
C SER A 72 20.11 -29.83 -7.67
N ILE A 73 19.07 -28.98 -7.78
CA ILE A 73 18.50 -28.30 -6.62
C ILE A 73 17.64 -29.30 -5.85
N THR A 74 17.83 -29.39 -4.53
CA THR A 74 17.06 -30.27 -3.66
C THR A 74 15.57 -29.87 -3.64
N ALA A 75 14.69 -30.78 -3.22
CA ALA A 75 13.28 -30.43 -3.02
C ALA A 75 13.09 -29.26 -2.03
N VAL A 76 13.91 -29.22 -0.97
CA VAL A 76 13.91 -28.13 0.02
C VAL A 76 14.36 -26.82 -0.63
N GLY A 77 15.41 -26.86 -1.45
CA GLY A 77 15.91 -25.69 -2.19
C GLY A 77 14.85 -25.11 -3.11
N TRP A 78 14.14 -25.94 -3.88
CA TRP A 78 13.02 -25.47 -4.70
C TRP A 78 11.92 -24.81 -3.88
N VAL A 79 11.52 -25.41 -2.76
CA VAL A 79 10.50 -24.84 -1.87
C VAL A 79 10.94 -23.46 -1.37
N LEU A 80 12.19 -23.31 -0.94
CA LEU A 80 12.72 -22.05 -0.42
C LEU A 80 12.85 -20.98 -1.50
N LEU A 81 13.30 -21.34 -2.70
CA LEU A 81 13.41 -20.38 -3.79
C LEU A 81 12.04 -19.89 -4.25
N ILE A 82 11.05 -20.78 -4.32
CA ILE A 82 9.67 -20.39 -4.63
C ILE A 82 9.09 -19.55 -3.49
N ALA A 83 9.32 -19.94 -2.23
CA ALA A 83 8.88 -19.18 -1.06
C ALA A 83 9.48 -17.77 -1.04
N ALA A 84 10.77 -17.63 -1.35
CA ALA A 84 11.45 -16.33 -1.41
C ALA A 84 10.83 -15.39 -2.46
N VAL A 85 10.28 -15.92 -3.56
CA VAL A 85 9.56 -15.13 -4.56
C VAL A 85 8.14 -14.78 -4.12
N VAL A 86 7.40 -15.75 -3.59
CA VAL A 86 5.95 -15.61 -3.31
C VAL A 86 5.70 -14.84 -2.01
N LEU A 87 6.54 -15.04 -0.99
CA LEU A 87 6.38 -14.46 0.34
C LEU A 87 6.27 -12.93 0.33
N PRO A 88 7.21 -12.15 -0.28
CA PRO A 88 7.11 -10.69 -0.29
C PRO A 88 5.82 -10.19 -0.95
N ILE A 89 5.33 -10.85 -2.01
CA ILE A 89 4.06 -10.52 -2.67
C ILE A 89 2.89 -10.69 -1.68
N GLY A 90 2.84 -11.83 -0.99
CA GLY A 90 1.81 -12.12 0.01
C GLY A 90 1.85 -11.16 1.19
N LEU A 91 3.03 -10.83 1.68
CA LEU A 91 3.24 -9.91 2.80
C LEU A 91 2.82 -8.47 2.44
N PHE A 92 3.18 -7.99 1.25
CA PHE A 92 2.72 -6.68 0.78
C PHE A 92 1.20 -6.63 0.66
N ALA A 93 0.58 -7.65 0.05
CA ALA A 93 -0.87 -7.72 -0.09
C ALA A 93 -1.58 -7.74 1.26
N ALA A 94 -1.07 -8.55 2.21
CA ALA A 94 -1.60 -8.62 3.57
C ALA A 94 -1.47 -7.28 4.30
N ALA A 95 -0.29 -6.65 4.25
CA ALA A 95 -0.03 -5.35 4.85
C ALA A 95 -0.92 -4.24 4.27
N PHE A 96 -1.11 -4.24 2.94
CA PHE A 96 -2.00 -3.30 2.26
C PHE A 96 -3.46 -3.47 2.72
N VAL A 97 -3.96 -4.71 2.74
CA VAL A 97 -5.35 -5.01 3.12
C VAL A 97 -5.62 -4.69 4.59
N LEU A 98 -4.70 -5.01 5.50
CA LEU A 98 -4.80 -4.68 6.93
C LEU A 98 -4.67 -3.18 7.20
N GLY A 99 -3.77 -2.50 6.49
CA GLY A 99 -3.44 -1.09 6.70
C GLY A 99 -4.46 -0.10 6.13
N ARG A 100 -5.25 -0.48 5.12
CA ARG A 100 -6.15 0.45 4.37
C ARG A 100 -7.19 1.17 5.22
N ARG A 101 -7.58 0.62 6.38
CA ARG A 101 -8.56 1.23 7.31
C ARG A 101 -7.91 1.84 8.57
N ARG A 102 -6.58 1.85 8.66
CA ARG A 102 -5.83 2.26 9.85
C ARG A 102 -5.18 3.63 9.67
N SER A 103 -4.59 4.18 10.74
CA SER A 103 -3.78 5.39 10.67
C SER A 103 -2.54 5.19 9.79
N LEU A 104 -1.98 6.28 9.24
CA LEU A 104 -0.82 6.23 8.36
C LEU A 104 0.40 5.55 9.01
N LEU A 105 0.65 5.84 10.29
CA LEU A 105 1.74 5.23 11.07
C LEU A 105 1.57 3.72 11.20
N LEU A 106 0.37 3.23 11.55
CA LEU A 106 0.10 1.80 11.62
C LEU A 106 0.22 1.15 10.24
N GLN A 107 -0.24 1.82 9.19
CA GLN A 107 -0.12 1.34 7.83
C GLN A 107 1.36 1.18 7.41
N ALA A 108 2.21 2.17 7.67
CA ALA A 108 3.64 2.07 7.45
C ALA A 108 4.28 0.95 8.30
N GLY A 109 3.85 0.81 9.56
CA GLY A 109 4.29 -0.26 10.45
C GLY A 109 3.98 -1.65 9.91
N PHE A 110 2.82 -1.87 9.29
CA PHE A 110 2.49 -3.15 8.65
C PHE A 110 3.41 -3.46 7.46
N TYR A 111 3.69 -2.48 6.61
CA TYR A 111 4.63 -2.69 5.50
C TYR A 111 6.04 -2.98 6.00
N LEU A 112 6.50 -2.25 7.02
CA LEU A 112 7.82 -2.45 7.61
C LEU A 112 7.95 -3.82 8.28
N ALA A 113 6.91 -4.26 9.00
CA ALA A 113 6.88 -5.58 9.62
C ALA A 113 6.95 -6.71 8.58
N GLY A 114 6.20 -6.62 7.48
CA GLY A 114 6.29 -7.61 6.42
C GLY A 114 7.66 -7.60 5.72
N LEU A 115 8.30 -6.44 5.52
CA LEU A 115 9.66 -6.38 4.98
C LEU A 115 10.66 -7.03 5.93
N ALA A 116 10.51 -6.81 7.25
CA ALA A 116 11.35 -7.49 8.23
C ALA A 116 11.18 -9.01 8.17
N VAL A 117 9.96 -9.53 8.04
CA VAL A 117 9.71 -10.98 7.88
C VAL A 117 10.34 -11.52 6.58
N SER A 118 10.22 -10.78 5.47
CA SER A 118 10.87 -11.11 4.19
C SER A 118 12.39 -11.22 4.35
N ALA A 119 13.00 -10.20 4.97
CA ALA A 119 14.44 -10.13 5.23
C ALA A 119 14.92 -11.26 6.16
N LEU A 120 14.13 -11.62 7.18
CA LEU A 120 14.45 -12.72 8.08
C LEU A 120 14.52 -14.05 7.33
N LEU A 121 13.54 -14.36 6.47
CA LEU A 121 13.57 -15.58 5.66
C LEU A 121 14.85 -15.65 4.82
N TYR A 122 15.20 -14.55 4.16
CA TYR A 122 16.42 -14.49 3.36
C TYR A 122 17.67 -14.76 4.21
N LEU A 123 17.74 -14.14 5.38
CA LEU A 123 18.86 -14.32 6.31
C LEU A 123 18.96 -15.77 6.81
N ASP A 124 17.83 -16.42 7.11
CA ASP A 124 17.79 -17.82 7.53
C ASP A 124 18.30 -18.76 6.42
N ILE A 125 17.92 -18.51 5.16
CA ILE A 125 18.40 -19.29 4.01
C ILE A 125 19.93 -19.18 3.90
N VAL A 126 20.47 -17.97 4.02
CA VAL A 126 21.90 -17.70 3.83
C VAL A 126 22.74 -18.18 5.03
N LEU A 127 22.29 -17.93 6.26
CA LEU A 127 23.09 -18.16 7.47
C LEU A 127 22.86 -19.53 8.10
N LEU A 128 21.63 -20.04 8.11
CA LEU A 128 21.28 -21.25 8.86
C LEU A 128 21.21 -22.49 7.97
N LEU A 129 20.65 -22.36 6.77
CA LEU A 129 20.49 -23.51 5.87
C LEU A 129 21.76 -23.80 5.06
N GLY A 130 22.45 -22.76 4.61
CA GLY A 130 23.68 -22.89 3.84
C GLY A 130 23.50 -23.64 2.51
N PRO A 131 24.59 -23.78 1.72
CA PRO A 131 24.51 -24.37 0.38
C PRO A 131 24.15 -25.86 0.38
N GLY A 132 24.48 -26.60 1.45
CA GLY A 132 24.17 -28.03 1.56
C GLY A 132 22.67 -28.36 1.61
N ALA A 133 21.82 -27.40 2.02
CA ALA A 133 20.37 -27.58 1.97
C ALA A 133 19.80 -27.38 0.56
N LEU A 134 20.54 -26.71 -0.34
CA LEU A 134 20.05 -26.28 -1.65
C LEU A 134 20.44 -27.22 -2.78
N PHE A 135 21.57 -27.92 -2.69
CA PHE A 135 22.11 -28.77 -3.75
C PHE A 135 22.17 -30.25 -3.34
N ALA A 136 21.91 -31.15 -4.30
CA ALA A 136 21.91 -32.61 -4.16
C ALA A 136 22.89 -33.27 -5.13
#